data_AF-A0A4S3M134-F1
#
_entry.id   AF-A0A4S3M134-F1
#
_cell.length_a   1.000
_cell.length_b   1.000
_cell.length_c   1.000
_cell.angle_alpha   90.00
_cell.angle_beta   90.00
_cell.angle_gamma   90.00
#
_symmetry.space_group_name_H-M   'P 1'
#
loop_
_entity.id
_entity.type
_entity.pdbx_description
1 polymer ?
#
loop_
_entity_poly.entity_id
_entity_poly.type
_entity_poly.pdbx_seq_one_letter_code
_entity_poly.pdbx_strand_id
1 'polypeptide(L)'
;MKKEEVTKILQAKLEAGEHVSPVLPEGIKNYLIDIDGTICDDIPNEEPERMATAELYPDALKTLNKWYEEGHIIYFFTSRTEEHREVTEEWLKRHGFKYHGMVMGKPRGGNYHWVDNHLVKATRYNGKFTDLVEKEVTIQVFDDGQHD
;
A
#
# COMPACT_ATOMS: atom_id res chain seq x y z
N MET A 1 -7.68 -6.92 -9.89
CA MET A 1 -7.27 -6.72 -11.30
C MET A 1 -5.97 -7.48 -11.53
N LYS A 2 -5.72 -7.99 -12.73
CA LYS A 2 -4.43 -8.63 -13.03
C LYS A 2 -3.35 -7.58 -13.29
N LYS A 3 -2.08 -7.92 -13.06
CA LYS A 3 -0.94 -7.02 -13.24
C LYS A 3 -0.87 -6.41 -14.65
N GLU A 4 -1.19 -7.20 -15.66
CA GLU A 4 -1.22 -6.78 -17.08
C GLU A 4 -2.28 -5.70 -17.35
N GLU A 5 -3.44 -5.78 -16.69
CA GLU A 5 -4.53 -4.81 -16.81
C GLU A 5 -4.13 -3.47 -16.16
N VAL A 6 -3.45 -3.53 -15.02
CA VAL A 6 -2.87 -2.33 -14.37
C VAL A 6 -1.86 -1.67 -15.30
N THR A 7 -0.91 -2.43 -15.87
CA THR A 7 0.07 -1.88 -16.82
C THR A 7 -0.59 -1.23 -18.03
N LYS A 8 -1.66 -1.83 -18.56
CA LYS A 8 -2.42 -1.27 -19.69
C LYS A 8 -3.10 0.05 -19.34
N ILE A 9 -3.74 0.16 -18.17
CA ILE A 9 -4.36 1.42 -17.70
C ILE A 9 -3.31 2.52 -17.53
N LEU A 10 -2.14 2.17 -16.99
CA LEU A 10 -1.04 3.12 -16.81
C LEU A 10 -0.43 3.58 -18.15
N GLN A 11 -0.48 2.74 -19.20
CA GLN A 11 0.05 3.04 -20.54
C GLN A 11 -0.95 3.74 -21.48
N ALA A 12 -2.26 3.53 -21.31
CA ALA A 12 -3.30 3.91 -22.28
C ALA A 12 -3.42 5.42 -22.57
N LYS A 13 -2.80 6.31 -21.78
CA LYS A 13 -2.82 7.76 -22.07
C LYS A 13 -1.74 8.23 -23.05
N LEU A 14 -0.87 7.32 -23.54
CA LEU A 14 0.13 7.64 -24.56
C LEU A 14 -0.46 7.99 -25.94
N GLU A 15 -1.74 7.71 -26.19
CA GLU A 15 -2.37 7.89 -27.50
C GLU A 15 -2.97 9.29 -27.73
N ALA A 16 -3.04 10.16 -26.72
CA ALA A 16 -3.73 11.47 -26.81
C ALA A 16 -2.80 12.70 -26.95
N GLY A 17 -1.51 12.50 -27.21
CA GLY A 17 -0.58 13.60 -27.57
C GLY A 17 -0.05 14.46 -26.41
N GLU A 18 -0.48 14.24 -25.16
CA GLU A 18 0.11 14.87 -23.98
C GLU A 18 0.44 13.85 -22.87
N HIS A 19 1.60 14.02 -22.24
CA HIS A 19 2.10 13.20 -21.14
C HIS A 19 1.42 13.57 -19.82
N VAL A 20 0.15 13.23 -19.65
CA VAL A 20 -0.53 13.33 -18.35
C VAL A 20 -0.39 12.04 -17.55
N SER A 21 -0.22 12.17 -16.23
CA SER A 21 -0.19 11.04 -15.30
C SER A 21 -1.44 10.17 -15.45
N PRO A 22 -1.30 8.83 -15.44
CA PRO A 22 -2.44 7.94 -15.48
C PRO A 22 -3.31 8.11 -14.23
N VAL A 23 -4.63 8.00 -14.41
CA VAL A 23 -5.61 8.10 -13.32
C VAL A 23 -6.38 6.79 -13.28
N LEU A 24 -6.64 6.29 -12.08
CA LEU A 24 -7.39 5.04 -11.90
C LEU A 24 -8.87 5.23 -12.21
N PRO A 25 -9.58 4.15 -12.62
CA PRO A 25 -11.03 4.17 -12.73
C PRO A 25 -11.70 4.56 -11.41
N GLU A 26 -12.91 5.12 -11.51
CA GLU A 26 -13.71 5.49 -10.34
C GLU A 26 -13.91 4.29 -9.39
N GLY A 27 -13.81 4.55 -8.09
CA GLY A 27 -13.94 3.53 -7.05
C GLY A 27 -12.70 2.64 -6.85
N ILE A 28 -11.76 2.59 -7.81
CA ILE A 28 -10.54 1.79 -7.70
C ILE A 28 -9.46 2.58 -6.95
N LYS A 29 -8.83 1.92 -5.98
CA LYS A 29 -7.79 2.51 -5.13
C LYS A 29 -6.43 1.86 -5.39
N ASN A 30 -5.38 2.63 -5.18
CA ASN A 30 -4.01 2.13 -5.03
C ASN A 30 -3.65 2.11 -3.54
N TYR A 31 -3.57 0.92 -2.97
CA TYR A 31 -3.23 0.71 -1.58
C TYR A 31 -1.72 0.54 -1.42
N LEU A 32 -1.12 1.40 -0.60
CA LEU A 32 0.23 1.20 -0.08
C LEU A 32 0.12 0.63 1.33
N ILE A 33 0.45 -0.65 1.48
CA ILE A 33 0.28 -1.40 2.73
C ILE A 33 1.65 -1.65 3.36
N ASP A 34 1.81 -1.28 4.61
CA ASP A 34 3.00 -1.62 5.39
C ASP A 34 3.07 -3.13 5.68
N ILE A 35 4.24 -3.65 6.05
CA ILE A 35 4.42 -5.08 6.35
C ILE A 35 4.49 -5.30 7.86
N ASP A 36 5.62 -4.93 8.44
CA ASP A 36 5.94 -5.19 9.85
C ASP A 36 4.99 -4.42 10.78
N GLY A 37 4.37 -5.13 11.72
CA GLY A 37 3.35 -4.58 12.61
C GLY A 37 1.99 -4.30 11.95
N THR A 38 1.84 -4.59 10.65
CA THR A 38 0.61 -4.34 9.89
C THR A 38 0.00 -5.60 9.32
N ILE A 39 0.75 -6.47 8.64
CA ILE A 39 0.23 -7.77 8.14
C ILE A 39 0.83 -8.97 8.88
N CYS A 40 1.83 -8.70 9.72
CA CYS A 40 2.49 -9.67 10.58
C CYS A 40 3.10 -8.97 11.80
N ASP A 41 3.81 -9.73 12.62
CA ASP A 41 4.65 -9.20 13.71
C ASP A 41 5.46 -7.97 13.31
N ASP A 42 5.68 -7.08 14.28
CA ASP A 42 6.60 -5.93 14.13
C ASP A 42 8.04 -6.43 14.27
N ILE A 43 8.74 -6.48 13.13
CA ILE A 43 10.11 -6.99 13.02
C ILE A 43 11.03 -5.88 12.53
N PRO A 44 12.03 -5.49 13.34
CA PRO A 44 13.03 -4.51 12.91
C PRO A 44 14.01 -5.14 11.90
N ASN A 45 14.62 -4.30 11.05
CA ASN A 45 15.67 -4.75 10.11
C ASN A 45 16.89 -5.34 10.82
N GLU A 46 17.09 -4.98 12.09
CA GLU A 46 18.16 -5.49 12.94
C GLU A 46 17.99 -6.97 13.34
N GLU A 47 16.81 -7.58 13.10
CA GLU A 47 16.49 -8.98 13.44
C GLU A 47 15.94 -9.75 12.22
N PRO A 48 16.70 -9.84 11.11
CA PRO A 48 16.22 -10.40 9.85
C PRO A 48 15.86 -11.89 9.93
N GLU A 49 16.44 -12.63 10.86
CA GLU A 49 16.14 -14.05 11.11
C GLU A 49 14.68 -14.29 11.49
N ARG A 50 14.00 -13.29 12.07
CA ARG A 50 12.58 -13.37 12.44
C ARG A 50 11.65 -13.23 11.25
N MET A 51 12.09 -12.60 10.14
CA MET A 51 11.23 -12.25 9.02
C MET A 51 10.61 -13.47 8.33
N ALA A 52 11.32 -14.59 8.27
CA ALA A 52 10.85 -15.81 7.61
C ALA A 52 9.76 -16.56 8.40
N THR A 53 9.65 -16.30 9.69
CA THR A 53 8.74 -16.97 10.63
C THR A 53 7.79 -16.02 11.33
N ALA A 54 7.71 -14.76 10.88
CA ALA A 54 6.78 -13.75 11.39
C ALA A 54 5.34 -14.28 11.45
N GLU A 55 4.65 -14.06 12.57
CA GLU A 55 3.26 -14.48 12.73
C GLU A 55 2.35 -13.66 11.81
N LEU A 56 1.57 -14.34 10.98
CA LEU A 56 0.63 -13.73 10.04
C LEU A 56 -0.59 -13.15 10.79
N TYR A 57 -1.06 -11.96 10.39
CA TYR A 57 -2.38 -11.46 10.77
C TYR A 57 -3.44 -11.95 9.76
N PRO A 58 -4.33 -12.90 10.13
CA PRO A 58 -5.20 -13.56 9.15
C PRO A 58 -6.28 -12.65 8.55
N ASP A 59 -6.71 -11.64 9.29
CA ASP A 59 -7.67 -10.62 8.87
C ASP A 59 -7.06 -9.68 7.80
N ALA A 60 -5.76 -9.36 7.91
CA ALA A 60 -5.03 -8.65 6.88
C ALA A 60 -5.01 -9.43 5.56
N LEU A 61 -4.65 -10.72 5.60
CA LEU A 61 -4.64 -11.59 4.42
C LEU A 61 -6.01 -11.63 3.73
N LYS A 62 -7.08 -11.85 4.51
CA LYS A 62 -8.44 -11.90 3.98
C LYS A 62 -8.84 -10.57 3.32
N THR A 63 -8.55 -9.45 3.99
CA THR A 63 -8.95 -8.10 3.54
C THR A 63 -8.21 -7.67 2.29
N LEU A 64 -6.89 -7.83 2.26
CA LEU A 64 -6.07 -7.46 1.10
C LEU A 64 -6.41 -8.31 -0.13
N ASN A 65 -6.61 -9.62 0.06
CA ASN A 65 -7.03 -10.49 -1.04
C ASN A 65 -8.43 -10.14 -1.54
N LYS A 66 -9.38 -9.77 -0.66
CA LYS A 66 -10.69 -9.24 -1.07
C LYS A 66 -10.53 -7.99 -1.94
N TRP A 67 -9.76 -6.99 -1.49
CA TRP A 67 -9.50 -5.77 -2.26
C TRP A 67 -8.87 -6.05 -3.63
N TYR A 68 -7.94 -7.01 -3.68
CA TYR A 68 -7.34 -7.45 -4.95
C TYR A 68 -8.39 -7.99 -5.94
N GLU A 69 -9.29 -8.87 -5.46
CA GLU A 69 -10.38 -9.43 -6.27
C GLU A 69 -11.40 -8.36 -6.70
N GLU A 70 -11.65 -7.36 -5.87
CA GLU A 70 -12.50 -6.20 -6.17
C GLU A 70 -11.90 -5.24 -7.23
N GLY A 71 -10.68 -5.50 -7.67
CA GLY A 71 -10.03 -4.69 -8.71
C GLY A 71 -9.00 -3.70 -8.18
N HIS A 72 -8.83 -3.57 -6.87
CA HIS A 72 -7.87 -2.62 -6.31
C HIS A 72 -6.42 -3.02 -6.58
N ILE A 73 -5.56 -2.01 -6.61
CA ILE A 73 -4.11 -2.19 -6.76
C ILE A 73 -3.51 -2.26 -5.36
N ILE A 74 -2.73 -3.30 -5.11
CA ILE A 74 -2.11 -3.59 -3.81
C ILE A 74 -0.60 -3.56 -3.98
N TYR A 75 0.06 -2.62 -3.31
CA TYR A 75 1.51 -2.55 -3.19
C TYR A 75 1.91 -2.64 -1.74
N PHE A 76 2.93 -3.45 -1.44
CA PHE A 76 3.59 -3.38 -0.14
C PHE A 76 4.59 -2.22 -0.12
N PHE A 77 4.62 -1.47 0.96
CA PHE A 77 5.50 -0.32 1.16
C PHE A 77 6.17 -0.42 2.53
N THR A 78 7.38 -0.98 2.55
CA THR A 78 8.07 -1.43 3.77
C THR A 78 9.41 -0.73 3.96
N SER A 79 9.81 -0.56 5.22
CA SER A 79 11.15 -0.07 5.59
C SER A 79 12.23 -1.14 5.53
N ARG A 80 11.86 -2.40 5.25
CA ARG A 80 12.84 -3.44 4.90
C ARG A 80 13.72 -2.97 3.74
N THR A 81 15.01 -3.24 3.83
CA THR A 81 15.98 -2.92 2.78
C THR A 81 15.89 -3.93 1.65
N GLU A 82 16.46 -3.61 0.49
CA GLU A 82 16.54 -4.52 -0.65
C GLU A 82 17.21 -5.87 -0.30
N GLU A 83 18.11 -5.89 0.68
CA GLU A 83 18.75 -7.12 1.19
C GLU A 83 17.73 -8.14 1.75
N HIS A 84 16.56 -7.68 2.20
CA HIS A 84 15.50 -8.51 2.76
C HIS A 84 14.37 -8.81 1.76
N ARG A 85 14.52 -8.45 0.48
CA ARG A 85 13.49 -8.66 -0.53
C ARG A 85 13.11 -10.13 -0.68
N GLU A 86 14.11 -11.01 -0.86
CA GLU A 86 13.88 -12.42 -1.14
C GLU A 86 13.07 -13.09 -0.02
N VAL A 87 13.52 -12.98 1.24
CA VAL A 87 12.79 -13.54 2.39
C VAL A 87 11.38 -12.96 2.52
N THR A 88 11.18 -11.70 2.17
CA THR A 88 9.87 -11.04 2.21
C THR A 88 8.94 -11.59 1.11
N GLU A 89 9.43 -11.72 -0.12
CA GLU A 89 8.65 -12.27 -1.24
C GLU A 89 8.30 -13.74 -1.01
N GLU A 90 9.23 -14.53 -0.46
CA GLU A 90 8.97 -15.92 -0.08
C GLU A 90 7.90 -16.01 1.02
N TRP A 91 7.98 -15.16 2.04
CA TRP A 91 6.99 -15.14 3.12
C TRP A 91 5.60 -14.74 2.59
N LEU A 92 5.51 -13.69 1.77
CA LEU A 92 4.25 -13.24 1.16
C LEU A 92 3.63 -14.33 0.28
N LYS A 93 4.45 -15.00 -0.55
CA LYS A 93 4.03 -16.10 -1.40
C LYS A 93 3.54 -17.29 -0.59
N ARG A 94 4.27 -17.68 0.46
CA ARG A 94 3.91 -18.81 1.35
C ARG A 94 2.53 -18.61 1.99
N HIS A 95 2.22 -17.37 2.40
CA HIS A 95 0.95 -17.04 3.03
C HIS A 95 -0.17 -16.70 2.04
N GLY A 96 0.13 -16.60 0.74
CA GLY A 96 -0.87 -16.45 -0.32
C GLY A 96 -1.39 -15.02 -0.48
N PHE A 97 -0.59 -14.00 -0.19
CA PHE A 97 -0.95 -12.61 -0.50
C PHE A 97 -1.00 -12.38 -2.01
N LYS A 98 -2.06 -11.73 -2.48
CA LYS A 98 -2.20 -11.25 -3.86
C LYS A 98 -1.84 -9.77 -3.91
N TYR A 99 -0.80 -9.43 -4.67
CA TYR A 99 -0.27 -8.07 -4.76
C TYR A 99 0.32 -7.80 -6.15
N HIS A 100 0.55 -6.52 -6.44
CA HIS A 100 1.02 -6.04 -7.75
C HIS A 100 2.50 -5.66 -7.74
N GLY A 101 3.01 -5.21 -6.59
CA GLY A 101 4.42 -4.90 -6.40
C GLY A 101 4.77 -4.57 -4.95
N MET A 102 6.05 -4.28 -4.73
CA MET A 102 6.59 -3.92 -3.42
C MET A 102 7.65 -2.84 -3.57
N VAL A 103 7.55 -1.79 -2.77
CA VAL A 103 8.50 -0.69 -2.65
C VAL A 103 9.26 -0.88 -1.33
N MET A 104 10.56 -1.09 -1.43
CA MET A 104 11.48 -1.28 -0.30
C MET A 104 12.10 0.04 0.12
N GLY A 105 12.70 0.08 1.31
CA GLY A 105 13.47 1.23 1.77
C GLY A 105 12.62 2.46 2.13
N LYS A 106 11.34 2.26 2.50
CA LYS A 106 10.53 3.31 3.13
C LYS A 106 11.28 3.92 4.33
N PRO A 107 11.37 5.26 4.46
CA PRO A 107 12.05 5.89 5.58
C PRO A 107 11.49 5.44 6.94
N ARG A 108 12.37 5.19 7.92
CA ARG A 108 12.01 4.75 9.27
C ARG A 108 11.64 5.94 10.17
N GLY A 109 10.91 5.69 11.27
CA GLY A 109 10.68 6.67 12.34
C GLY A 109 9.23 7.11 12.55
N GLY A 110 8.27 6.66 11.73
CA GLY A 110 6.84 6.78 12.02
C GLY A 110 6.34 8.21 12.27
N ASN A 111 6.30 9.05 11.24
CA ASN A 111 5.55 10.32 11.22
C ASN A 111 5.45 10.82 9.78
N TYR A 112 4.69 10.10 8.95
CA TYR A 112 4.64 10.37 7.52
C TYR A 112 3.61 11.46 7.23
N HIS A 113 4.04 12.49 6.50
CA HIS A 113 3.15 13.44 5.85
C HIS A 113 3.30 13.24 4.34
N TRP A 114 2.32 12.61 3.71
CA TRP A 114 2.32 12.38 2.27
C TRP A 114 1.71 13.58 1.57
N VAL A 115 2.52 14.27 0.76
CA VAL A 115 2.09 15.34 -0.12
C VAL A 115 2.14 14.85 -1.55
N ASP A 116 1.04 15.01 -2.28
CA ASP A 116 0.90 14.63 -3.69
C ASP A 116 -0.05 15.63 -4.37
N ASN A 117 0.11 15.86 -5.67
CA ASN A 117 -0.80 16.71 -6.44
C ASN A 117 -2.14 16.02 -6.75
N HIS A 118 -2.23 14.71 -6.49
CA HIS A 118 -3.46 13.94 -6.46
C HIS A 118 -3.96 13.71 -5.02
N LEU A 119 -5.24 13.36 -4.89
CA LEU A 119 -5.83 13.05 -3.58
C LEU A 119 -5.14 11.83 -2.95
N VAL A 120 -4.46 12.06 -1.83
CA VAL A 120 -3.91 11.00 -0.98
C VAL A 120 -4.78 10.83 0.27
N LYS A 121 -5.07 9.58 0.62
CA LYS A 121 -5.82 9.22 1.82
C LYS A 121 -4.92 8.37 2.71
N ALA A 122 -4.81 8.72 3.98
CA ALA A 122 -4.10 7.93 4.98
C ALA A 122 -5.11 7.24 5.92
N THR A 123 -4.92 5.95 6.17
CA THR A 123 -5.67 5.20 7.18
C THR A 123 -4.68 4.65 8.19
N ARG A 124 -4.90 4.95 9.47
CA ARG A 124 -4.07 4.41 10.54
C ARG A 124 -4.58 3.03 10.95
N TYR A 125 -3.72 2.02 10.84
CA TYR A 125 -3.96 0.70 11.40
C TYR A 125 -3.74 0.72 12.92
N ASN A 126 -4.69 0.15 13.67
CA ASN A 126 -4.63 0.04 15.13
C ASN A 126 -4.86 -1.41 15.61
N GLY A 127 -4.38 -2.40 14.83
CA GLY A 127 -4.37 -3.81 15.25
C GLY A 127 -5.56 -4.67 14.81
N LYS A 128 -6.48 -4.16 13.98
CA LYS A 128 -7.59 -4.94 13.40
C LYS A 128 -7.95 -4.46 11.99
N PHE A 129 -8.07 -5.39 11.05
CA PHE A 129 -8.66 -5.14 9.73
C PHE A 129 -10.17 -5.38 9.80
N THR A 130 -10.92 -4.29 9.88
CA THR A 130 -12.39 -4.28 9.79
C THR A 130 -12.83 -3.57 8.51
N ASP A 131 -14.14 -3.48 8.29
CA ASP A 131 -14.67 -2.60 7.26
C ASP A 131 -14.23 -1.15 7.51
N LEU A 132 -13.92 -0.44 6.42
CA LEU A 132 -13.59 0.98 6.47
C LEU A 132 -14.86 1.78 6.79
N VAL A 133 -14.73 2.74 7.70
CA VAL A 133 -15.80 3.65 8.09
C VAL A 133 -15.40 5.09 7.81
N GLU A 134 -16.38 5.95 7.54
CA GLU A 134 -16.16 7.38 7.34
C GLU A 134 -16.12 8.10 8.69
N LYS A 135 -15.19 9.05 8.83
CA LYS A 135 -15.04 9.88 10.03
C LYS A 135 -14.47 11.24 9.65
N GLU A 136 -15.06 12.31 10.19
CA GLU A 136 -14.48 13.65 10.11
C GLU A 136 -13.31 13.79 11.08
N VAL A 137 -12.18 14.30 10.58
CA VAL A 137 -10.96 14.56 11.35
C VAL A 137 -10.34 15.87 10.89
N THR A 138 -9.73 16.61 11.82
CA THR A 138 -8.94 17.79 11.48
C THR A 138 -7.56 17.37 10.98
N ILE A 139 -7.15 17.89 9.82
CA ILE A 139 -5.84 17.66 9.22
C ILE A 139 -5.19 19.00 8.86
N GLN A 140 -3.87 18.99 8.64
CA GLN A 140 -3.17 20.12 8.06
C GLN A 140 -3.27 20.04 6.54
N VAL A 141 -3.66 21.15 5.91
CA VAL A 141 -3.71 21.31 4.45
C VAL A 141 -2.95 22.58 4.06
N PHE A 142 -2.59 22.71 2.78
CA PHE A 142 -2.08 23.97 2.26
C PHE A 142 -3.20 25.00 2.23
N ASP A 143 -2.84 26.25 2.52
CA ASP A 143 -3.70 27.39 2.21
C ASP A 143 -3.64 27.63 0.70
N ASP A 144 -4.76 27.42 0.02
CA ASP A 144 -4.90 27.63 -1.43
C ASP A 144 -5.55 28.98 -1.77
N GLY A 145 -5.75 29.84 -0.76
CA GLY A 145 -6.41 31.13 -0.90
C GLY A 145 -7.91 31.04 -1.18
N GLN A 146 -8.49 29.84 -1.20
CA GLN A 146 -9.94 29.65 -1.23
C GLN A 146 -10.42 29.53 0.20
N HIS A 147 -10.76 30.69 0.77
CA HIS A 147 -11.40 30.75 2.07
C HIS A 147 -12.92 30.68 1.86
N ASP A 148 -13.53 29.63 2.40
CA ASP A 148 -14.99 29.48 2.49
C ASP A 148 -15.65 30.64 3.24
#